data_AF-A0A7J6QI21-F1
#
_entry.id   AF-A0A7J6QI21-F1
#
_cell.length_a   1.000
_cell.length_b   1.000
_cell.length_c   1.000
_cell.angle_alpha   90.00
_cell.angle_beta   90.00
_cell.angle_gamma   90.00
#
_symmetry.space_group_name_H-M   'P 1'
#
loop_
_entity.id
_entity.type
_entity.pdbx_description
1 polymer ?
#
loop_
_entity_poly.entity_id
_entity_poly.type
_entity_poly.pdbx_seq_one_letter_code
_entity_poly.pdbx_strand_id
1 'polypeptide(L)'
;MAENDWKYRINQLGAHIADIEQKHMAEMRRQDKEIQALKDRIDALRMENEHLTMQLGVTEAGTDPLTRRVEWTITGIREQLKVCPKNVSIWSPEFSASGIRNMQLEFFPQGRETATLDGFCSVFFWCPEGTNIKYQLFVGNHYRAPDEDTYDSRMGHGHSNFCLLDAEIDHAADSVTVGVDIVDVSRVYEIGRGEIKVHRLSLNSLVRREVLVVENRDVSLVEWKISKISRRLAAAPRGASLYSPIFTAAGIHDMLLEFYPNGNANTKKDGYCSLYLRCPEGTQIVVTLIVGSYRKGPIMAKFDGSAGKGLPEFCELAEQINKDEDSIVVGLELKNAAPGTDGGSKKTVLRLESGQSFQQ
;
A
#
# COMPACT_ATOMS: atom_id res chain seq x y z
N MET A 1 -11.96 50.49 -74.24
CA MET A 1 -12.91 50.01 -73.20
C MET A 1 -12.28 49.00 -72.23
N ALA A 2 -11.39 48.09 -72.65
CA ALA A 2 -10.72 47.13 -71.76
C ALA A 2 -9.79 47.76 -70.70
N GLU A 3 -9.25 48.96 -70.94
CA GLU A 3 -8.28 49.62 -70.06
C GLU A 3 -8.88 50.24 -68.78
N ASN A 4 -10.19 50.52 -68.77
CA ASN A 4 -10.89 51.03 -67.58
C ASN A 4 -11.39 49.90 -66.66
N ASP A 5 -11.55 48.68 -67.18
CA ASP A 5 -12.10 47.54 -66.44
C ASP A 5 -11.09 46.96 -65.43
N TRP A 6 -9.82 46.85 -65.82
CA TRP A 6 -8.78 46.32 -64.91
C TRP A 6 -8.45 47.28 -63.75
N LYS A 7 -8.46 48.61 -63.99
CA LYS A 7 -8.29 49.62 -62.94
C LYS A 7 -9.43 49.57 -61.92
N TYR A 8 -10.66 49.37 -62.40
CA TYR A 8 -11.82 49.22 -61.52
C TYR A 8 -11.72 47.95 -60.66
N ARG A 9 -11.31 46.81 -61.24
CA ARG A 9 -11.07 45.56 -60.50
C ARG A 9 -9.95 45.67 -59.47
N ILE A 10 -8.85 46.36 -59.79
CA ILE A 10 -7.77 46.62 -58.82
C ILE A 10 -8.27 47.46 -57.65
N ASN A 11 -9.05 48.51 -57.90
CA ASN A 11 -9.63 49.33 -56.85
C ASN A 11 -10.63 48.54 -55.97
N GLN A 12 -11.44 47.67 -56.57
CA GLN A 12 -12.33 46.78 -55.82
C GLN A 12 -11.56 45.78 -54.94
N LEU A 13 -10.48 45.19 -55.46
CA LEU A 13 -9.61 44.30 -54.68
C LEU A 13 -8.90 45.05 -53.54
N GLY A 14 -8.42 46.27 -53.78
CA GLY A 14 -7.83 47.11 -52.74
C GLY A 14 -8.81 47.42 -51.60
N ALA A 15 -10.06 47.76 -51.93
CA ALA A 15 -11.11 47.98 -50.94
C ALA A 15 -11.46 46.70 -50.17
N HIS A 16 -11.49 45.54 -50.86
CA HIS A 16 -11.78 44.26 -50.21
C HIS A 16 -10.66 43.78 -49.28
N ILE A 17 -9.40 43.98 -49.67
CA ILE A 17 -8.23 43.69 -48.81
C ILE A 17 -8.27 44.57 -47.55
N ALA A 18 -8.56 45.86 -47.69
CA ALA A 18 -8.67 46.76 -46.54
C ALA A 18 -9.80 46.35 -45.58
N ASP A 19 -10.95 45.90 -46.09
CA ASP A 19 -12.06 45.37 -45.27
C ASP A 19 -11.65 44.07 -44.53
N ILE A 20 -10.94 43.16 -45.21
CA ILE A 20 -10.43 41.93 -44.58
C ILE A 20 -9.40 42.25 -43.49
N GLU A 21 -8.45 43.16 -43.75
CA GLU A 21 -7.45 43.58 -42.76
C GLU A 21 -8.10 44.22 -41.54
N GLN A 22 -9.14 45.05 -41.75
CA GLN A 22 -9.88 45.66 -40.66
C GLN A 22 -10.64 44.63 -39.82
N LYS A 23 -11.28 43.64 -40.46
CA LYS A 23 -11.94 42.52 -39.76
C LYS A 23 -10.94 41.65 -39.01
N HIS A 24 -9.79 41.34 -39.61
CA HIS A 24 -8.74 40.54 -38.99
C HIS A 24 -8.13 41.26 -37.78
N MET A 25 -7.87 42.57 -37.87
CA MET A 25 -7.41 43.36 -36.73
C MET A 25 -8.44 43.44 -35.61
N ALA A 26 -9.73 43.54 -35.94
CA ALA A 26 -10.80 43.53 -34.94
C ALA A 26 -10.87 42.18 -34.20
N GLU A 27 -10.73 41.08 -34.94
CA GLU A 27 -10.73 39.73 -34.39
C GLU A 27 -9.50 39.45 -33.52
N MET A 28 -8.29 39.84 -33.95
CA MET A 28 -7.08 39.72 -33.10
C MET A 28 -7.23 40.50 -31.79
N ARG A 29 -7.77 41.73 -31.84
CA ARG A 29 -8.02 42.51 -30.62
C ARG A 29 -9.06 41.85 -29.69
N ARG A 30 -10.00 41.08 -30.24
CA ARG A 30 -10.96 40.30 -29.46
C ARG A 30 -10.27 39.13 -28.76
N GLN A 31 -9.46 38.38 -29.50
CA GLN A 31 -8.70 37.25 -28.98
C GLN A 31 -7.68 37.68 -27.91
N ASP A 32 -6.99 38.80 -28.11
CA ASP A 32 -6.06 39.35 -27.11
C ASP A 32 -6.75 39.68 -25.79
N LYS A 33 -7.99 40.20 -25.84
CA LYS A 33 -8.80 40.46 -24.64
C LYS A 33 -9.22 39.17 -23.94
N GLU A 34 -9.60 38.13 -24.69
CA GLU A 34 -9.94 36.82 -24.11
C GLU A 34 -8.72 36.14 -23.48
N ILE A 35 -7.57 36.19 -24.14
CA ILE A 35 -6.30 35.66 -23.60
C ILE A 35 -5.94 36.39 -22.30
N GLN A 36 -6.09 37.72 -22.26
CA GLN A 36 -5.79 38.49 -21.06
C GLN A 36 -6.75 38.13 -19.91
N ALA A 37 -8.06 38.03 -20.19
CA ALA A 37 -9.05 37.63 -19.18
C ALA A 37 -8.81 36.21 -18.64
N LEU A 38 -8.36 35.28 -19.50
CA LEU A 38 -7.99 33.93 -19.08
C LEU A 38 -6.72 33.91 -18.21
N LYS A 39 -5.70 34.72 -18.55
CA LYS A 39 -4.50 34.87 -17.71
C LYS A 39 -4.86 35.39 -16.32
N ASP A 40 -5.64 36.47 -16.27
CA ASP A 40 -6.07 37.07 -14.99
C ASP A 40 -6.84 36.05 -14.13
N ARG A 41 -7.66 35.20 -14.77
CA ARG A 41 -8.41 34.14 -14.08
C ARG A 41 -7.52 32.99 -13.60
N ILE A 42 -6.51 32.60 -14.36
CA ILE A 42 -5.52 31.59 -13.94
C ILE A 42 -4.72 32.11 -12.74
N ASP A 43 -4.31 33.38 -12.75
CA ASP A 43 -3.55 33.97 -11.64
C ASP A 43 -4.40 34.10 -10.37
N ALA A 44 -5.68 34.49 -10.50
CA ALA A 44 -6.61 34.50 -9.37
C ALA A 44 -6.79 33.09 -8.76
N LEU A 45 -6.96 32.07 -9.60
CA LEU A 45 -7.09 30.67 -9.14
C LEU A 45 -5.79 30.15 -8.52
N ARG A 46 -4.61 30.59 -9.00
CA ARG A 46 -3.32 30.25 -8.38
C ARG A 46 -3.21 30.86 -6.99
N MET A 47 -3.54 32.14 -6.84
CA MET A 47 -3.53 32.81 -5.54
C MET A 47 -4.53 32.19 -4.56
N GLU A 48 -5.72 31.81 -5.03
CA GLU A 48 -6.72 31.10 -4.21
C GLU A 48 -6.23 29.71 -3.79
N ASN A 49 -5.59 28.97 -4.70
CA ASN A 49 -4.97 27.68 -4.38
C ASN A 49 -3.82 27.84 -3.38
N GLU A 50 -2.97 28.85 -3.52
CA GLU A 50 -1.90 29.14 -2.56
C GLU A 50 -2.47 29.50 -1.18
N HIS A 51 -3.55 30.28 -1.14
CA HIS A 51 -4.24 30.63 0.09
C HIS A 51 -4.88 29.41 0.76
N LEU A 52 -5.58 28.56 0.00
CA LEU A 52 -6.14 27.29 0.48
C LEU A 52 -5.05 26.33 0.94
N THR A 53 -3.95 26.25 0.21
CA THR A 53 -2.76 25.45 0.59
C THR A 53 -2.16 25.93 1.90
N MET A 54 -2.12 27.25 2.13
CA MET A 54 -1.64 27.85 3.36
C MET A 54 -2.63 27.67 4.53
N GLN A 55 -3.94 27.75 4.28
CA GLN A 55 -5.00 27.51 5.28
C GLN A 55 -5.15 26.02 5.65
N LEU A 56 -4.93 25.12 4.69
CA LEU A 56 -4.90 23.67 4.91
C LEU A 56 -3.58 23.20 5.55
N GLY A 57 -2.66 24.15 5.81
CA GLY A 57 -1.33 23.89 6.29
C GLY A 57 -0.51 23.25 5.18
N VAL A 58 0.40 24.02 4.59
CA VAL A 58 1.61 23.45 4.00
C VAL A 58 2.21 22.57 5.09
N THR A 59 2.02 21.27 4.93
CA THR A 59 2.44 20.23 5.83
C THR A 59 3.94 20.43 6.05
N GLU A 60 4.35 20.67 7.30
CA GLU A 60 5.75 20.43 7.68
C GLU A 60 6.17 19.09 7.07
N ALA A 61 7.39 19.01 6.52
CA ALA A 61 7.94 17.77 5.98
C ALA A 61 7.74 16.66 7.03
N GLY A 62 6.76 15.79 6.83
CA GLY A 62 6.29 14.84 7.84
C GLY A 62 4.77 14.71 7.96
N THR A 63 3.96 15.77 7.81
CA THR A 63 2.50 15.65 8.03
C THR A 63 1.71 15.35 6.75
N ASP A 64 2.35 14.70 5.79
CA ASP A 64 1.73 14.36 4.51
C ASP A 64 0.56 13.37 4.73
N PRO A 65 -0.68 13.75 4.37
CA PRO A 65 -1.84 12.87 4.48
C PRO A 65 -1.81 11.70 3.51
N LEU A 66 -0.83 11.61 2.60
CA LEU A 66 -0.63 10.52 1.65
C LEU A 66 0.43 9.51 2.08
N THR A 67 1.32 9.87 3.01
CA THR A 67 2.31 8.97 3.59
C THR A 67 1.59 7.84 4.31
N ARG A 68 1.84 6.59 3.89
CA ARG A 68 1.20 5.38 4.45
C ARG A 68 2.21 4.39 4.99
N ARG A 69 3.40 4.32 4.39
CA ARG A 69 4.49 3.48 4.84
C ARG A 69 5.51 4.31 5.59
N VAL A 70 5.88 3.84 6.77
CA VAL A 70 6.97 4.41 7.56
C VAL A 70 7.96 3.29 7.87
N GLU A 71 9.23 3.54 7.56
CA GLU A 71 10.32 2.61 7.80
C GLU A 71 11.36 3.25 8.73
N TRP A 72 11.78 2.49 9.73
CA TRP A 72 12.83 2.87 10.65
C TRP A 72 13.93 1.80 10.61
N THR A 73 15.09 2.18 10.07
CA THR A 73 16.25 1.28 10.00
C THR A 73 17.13 1.46 11.22
N ILE A 74 17.37 0.36 11.94
CA ILE A 74 18.26 0.28 13.09
C ILE A 74 19.59 -0.31 12.63
N THR A 75 20.63 0.50 12.61
CA THR A 75 22.00 0.09 12.23
C THR A 75 22.80 -0.39 13.44
N GLY A 76 23.78 -1.27 13.22
CA GLY A 76 24.60 -1.84 14.29
C GLY A 76 23.80 -2.78 15.20
N ILE A 77 22.81 -3.50 14.65
CA ILE A 77 21.85 -4.27 15.44
C ILE A 77 22.52 -5.36 16.28
N ARG A 78 23.62 -5.95 15.80
CA ARG A 78 24.37 -6.95 16.58
C ARG A 78 24.98 -6.40 17.86
N GLU A 79 25.41 -5.14 17.87
CA GLU A 79 25.92 -4.50 19.09
C GLU A 79 24.76 -4.11 20.00
N GLN A 80 23.66 -3.59 19.44
CA GLN A 80 22.43 -3.31 20.18
C GLN A 80 21.92 -4.57 20.91
N LEU A 81 21.98 -5.74 20.27
CA LEU A 81 21.59 -7.00 20.91
C LEU A 81 22.45 -7.38 22.11
N LYS A 82 23.69 -6.91 22.25
CA LYS A 82 24.51 -7.17 23.44
C LYS A 82 24.13 -6.27 24.62
N VAL A 83 23.65 -5.06 24.33
CA VAL A 83 23.38 -4.02 25.34
C VAL A 83 21.89 -3.84 25.66
N CYS A 84 20.99 -4.34 24.80
CA CYS A 84 19.55 -4.33 24.99
C CYS A 84 19.05 -5.72 25.42
N PRO A 85 19.07 -6.05 26.71
CA PRO A 85 18.52 -7.31 27.20
C PRO A 85 17.00 -7.38 26.99
N LYS A 86 16.43 -8.57 27.19
CA LYS A 86 14.97 -8.77 27.19
C LYS A 86 14.26 -7.71 28.05
N ASN A 87 13.11 -7.24 27.58
CA ASN A 87 12.30 -6.18 28.17
C ASN A 87 12.89 -4.76 28.10
N VAL A 88 13.96 -4.55 27.33
CA VAL A 88 14.47 -3.21 27.01
C VAL A 88 14.06 -2.85 25.58
N SER A 89 13.35 -1.72 25.43
CA SER A 89 12.95 -1.20 24.12
C SER A 89 13.89 -0.14 23.58
N ILE A 90 13.87 -0.02 22.26
CA ILE A 90 14.44 1.07 21.46
C ILE A 90 13.26 1.76 20.79
N TRP A 91 13.31 3.09 20.68
CA TRP A 91 12.22 3.89 20.13
C TRP A 91 12.64 4.56 18.83
N SER A 92 11.72 4.58 17.86
CA SER A 92 11.89 5.42 16.68
C SER A 92 11.84 6.90 17.07
N PRO A 93 12.43 7.79 16.26
CA PRO A 93 12.04 9.18 16.26
C PRO A 93 10.51 9.31 16.12
N GLU A 94 9.94 10.38 16.68
CA GLU A 94 8.54 10.72 16.39
C GLU A 94 8.37 11.01 14.91
N PHE A 95 7.26 10.53 14.34
CA PHE A 95 6.92 10.77 12.95
C PHE A 95 5.45 11.12 12.81
N SER A 96 5.13 11.59 11.60
CA SER A 96 3.78 11.85 11.16
C SER A 96 3.53 11.08 9.86
N ALA A 97 2.32 10.58 9.70
CA ALA A 97 1.88 9.84 8.51
C ALA A 97 0.36 9.86 8.46
N SER A 98 -0.23 9.74 7.27
CA SER A 98 -1.69 9.76 7.11
C SER A 98 -2.39 10.96 7.77
N GLY A 99 -1.69 12.09 7.89
CA GLY A 99 -2.20 13.31 8.50
C GLY A 99 -2.36 13.25 10.03
N ILE A 100 -1.83 12.21 10.68
CA ILE A 100 -1.74 12.09 12.13
C ILE A 100 -0.28 12.32 12.57
N ARG A 101 -0.13 13.01 13.70
CA ARG A 101 1.15 13.46 14.25
C ARG A 101 1.52 12.66 15.50
N ASN A 102 2.77 12.78 15.92
CA ASN A 102 3.29 12.23 17.17
C ASN A 102 3.14 10.71 17.28
N MET A 103 3.33 10.01 16.14
CA MET A 103 3.38 8.56 16.09
C MET A 103 4.80 8.06 16.35
N GLN A 104 4.93 6.86 16.91
CA GLN A 104 6.23 6.20 17.15
C GLN A 104 6.14 4.70 17.00
N LEU A 105 7.29 4.07 16.72
CA LEU A 105 7.49 2.64 16.83
C LEU A 105 8.33 2.35 18.07
N GLU A 106 7.89 1.37 18.85
CA GLU A 106 8.64 0.82 19.97
C GLU A 106 9.05 -0.61 19.63
N PHE A 107 10.35 -0.89 19.71
CA PHE A 107 10.93 -2.16 19.33
C PHE A 107 11.70 -2.79 20.48
N PHE A 108 11.40 -4.06 20.79
CA PHE A 108 12.14 -4.86 21.77
C PHE A 108 12.93 -5.94 21.01
N PRO A 109 14.24 -5.74 20.75
CA PRO A 109 15.02 -6.68 19.94
C PRO A 109 15.04 -8.10 20.52
N GLN A 110 15.11 -8.22 21.84
CA GLN A 110 15.08 -9.50 22.56
C GLN A 110 13.68 -9.84 23.13
N GLY A 111 12.64 -9.18 22.64
CA GLY A 111 11.27 -9.32 23.11
C GLY A 111 10.98 -8.60 24.43
N ARG A 112 9.70 -8.30 24.67
CA ARG A 112 9.23 -7.75 25.96
C ARG A 112 9.05 -8.85 27.01
N GLU A 113 8.71 -8.46 28.23
CA GLU A 113 8.46 -9.40 29.34
C GLU A 113 7.46 -10.52 28.99
N THR A 114 6.37 -10.17 28.30
CA THR A 114 5.33 -11.13 27.89
C THR A 114 5.66 -11.92 26.61
N ALA A 115 6.83 -11.71 26.01
CA ALA A 115 7.30 -12.55 24.91
C ALA A 115 7.72 -13.91 25.47
N THR A 116 7.03 -14.96 25.04
CA THR A 116 7.21 -16.33 25.53
C THR A 116 8.12 -17.16 24.62
N LEU A 117 8.33 -16.71 23.38
CA LEU A 117 9.16 -17.39 22.40
C LEU A 117 10.59 -16.82 22.43
N ASP A 118 11.57 -17.70 22.58
CA ASP A 118 12.98 -17.29 22.63
C ASP A 118 13.46 -16.79 21.25
N GLY A 119 14.29 -15.76 21.25
CA GLY A 119 14.77 -15.08 20.05
C GLY A 119 13.72 -14.25 19.27
N PHE A 120 12.46 -14.21 19.73
CA PHE A 120 11.43 -13.38 19.10
C PHE A 120 11.52 -11.93 19.58
N CYS A 121 11.46 -10.99 18.64
CA CYS A 121 11.33 -9.57 18.97
C CYS A 121 9.87 -9.18 19.26
N SER A 122 9.67 -7.99 19.81
CA SER A 122 8.35 -7.37 19.95
C SER A 122 8.33 -6.01 19.26
N VAL A 123 7.18 -5.64 18.69
CA VAL A 123 6.97 -4.34 18.03
C VAL A 123 5.63 -3.78 18.47
N PHE A 124 5.61 -2.49 18.81
CA PHE A 124 4.41 -1.73 19.13
C PHE A 124 4.36 -0.43 18.33
N PHE A 125 3.17 -0.08 17.88
CA PHE A 125 2.84 1.15 17.21
C PHE A 125 2.10 2.07 18.18
N TRP A 126 2.60 3.29 18.30
CA TRP A 126 2.06 4.31 19.19
C TRP A 126 1.38 5.39 18.35
N CYS A 127 0.09 5.62 18.62
CA CYS A 127 -0.70 6.69 18.02
C CYS A 127 -1.31 7.61 19.09
N PRO A 128 -1.65 8.87 18.73
CA PRO A 128 -2.37 9.76 19.63
C PRO A 128 -3.84 9.36 19.79
N GLU A 129 -4.44 9.86 20.88
CA GLU A 129 -5.85 9.69 21.22
C GLU A 129 -6.81 10.16 20.11
N GLY A 130 -7.99 9.54 20.04
CA GLY A 130 -9.08 9.89 19.12
C GLY A 130 -8.89 9.36 17.70
N THR A 131 -7.97 8.41 17.53
CA THR A 131 -7.60 7.83 16.24
C THR A 131 -8.07 6.37 16.17
N ASN A 132 -8.79 6.01 15.11
CA ASN A 132 -8.92 4.60 14.71
C ASN A 132 -8.04 4.37 13.49
N ILE A 133 -7.21 3.34 13.55
CA ILE A 133 -6.24 3.07 12.50
C ILE A 133 -6.20 1.57 12.22
N LYS A 134 -6.27 1.25 10.92
CA LYS A 134 -5.98 -0.08 10.40
C LYS A 134 -4.56 -0.05 9.84
N TYR A 135 -3.70 -0.95 10.29
CA TYR A 135 -2.28 -0.93 9.94
C TYR A 135 -1.67 -2.34 9.91
N GLN A 136 -0.55 -2.49 9.21
CA GLN A 136 0.22 -3.72 9.15
C GLN A 136 1.65 -3.43 9.61
N LEU A 137 2.05 -4.05 10.71
CA LEU A 137 3.42 -3.96 11.21
C LEU A 137 4.35 -4.92 10.47
N PHE A 138 5.64 -4.56 10.36
CA PHE A 138 6.68 -5.45 9.86
C PHE A 138 8.06 -5.23 10.50
N VAL A 139 8.86 -6.30 10.45
CA VAL A 139 10.30 -6.31 10.80
C VAL A 139 11.04 -7.03 9.67
N GLY A 140 11.99 -6.33 9.03
CA GLY A 140 12.63 -6.77 7.81
C GLY A 140 11.59 -7.14 6.75
N ASN A 141 11.51 -8.43 6.44
CA ASN A 141 10.58 -8.98 5.45
C ASN A 141 9.44 -9.79 6.09
N HIS A 142 9.30 -9.73 7.41
CA HIS A 142 8.22 -10.37 8.14
C HIS A 142 7.09 -9.39 8.45
N TYR A 143 5.92 -9.64 7.87
CA TYR A 143 4.69 -8.89 8.15
C TYR A 143 3.79 -9.68 9.11
N ARG A 144 3.05 -8.95 9.95
CA ARG A 144 1.92 -9.52 10.71
C ARG A 144 0.60 -9.32 9.97
N ALA A 145 -0.45 -9.98 10.43
CA ALA A 145 -1.79 -9.69 9.94
C ALA A 145 -2.12 -8.22 10.26
N PRO A 146 -2.92 -7.54 9.43
CA PRO A 146 -3.34 -6.18 9.71
C PRO A 146 -4.15 -6.12 11.00
N ASP A 147 -3.80 -5.19 11.88
CA ASP A 147 -4.53 -4.87 13.10
C ASP A 147 -5.43 -3.65 12.87
N GLU A 148 -6.52 -3.56 13.62
CA GLU A 148 -7.40 -2.40 13.64
C GLU A 148 -7.61 -2.00 15.10
N ASP A 149 -7.09 -0.83 15.46
CA ASP A 149 -7.07 -0.36 16.84
C ASP A 149 -7.68 1.04 16.96
N THR A 150 -8.37 1.23 18.09
CA THR A 150 -8.90 2.51 18.56
C THR A 150 -8.03 3.02 19.69
N TYR A 151 -7.49 4.22 19.53
CA TYR A 151 -6.61 4.84 20.52
C TYR A 151 -7.42 5.82 21.37
N ASP A 152 -7.89 5.36 22.53
CA ASP A 152 -8.58 6.21 23.53
C ASP A 152 -7.59 7.00 24.41
N SER A 153 -6.29 6.72 24.29
CA SER A 153 -5.20 7.51 24.85
C SER A 153 -3.93 7.20 24.05
N ARG A 154 -2.82 7.92 24.33
CA ARG A 154 -1.52 7.58 23.72
C ARG A 154 -0.98 6.28 24.33
N MET A 155 -1.18 5.17 23.63
CA MET A 155 -0.69 3.84 24.04
C MET A 155 -0.11 3.06 22.86
N GLY A 156 0.68 2.02 23.15
CA GLY A 156 1.28 1.16 22.14
C GLY A 156 0.43 -0.09 21.88
N HIS A 157 0.02 -0.31 20.62
CA HIS A 157 -0.61 -1.54 20.17
C HIS A 157 0.34 -2.36 19.30
N GLY A 158 0.34 -3.68 19.44
CA GLY A 158 1.26 -4.54 18.69
C GLY A 158 1.46 -5.91 19.31
N HIS A 159 2.59 -6.55 18.99
CA HIS A 159 2.77 -7.99 19.25
C HIS A 159 3.99 -8.26 20.12
N SER A 160 3.78 -9.03 21.20
CA SER A 160 4.85 -9.47 22.09
C SER A 160 5.75 -10.54 21.45
N ASN A 161 5.19 -11.44 20.66
CA ASN A 161 5.95 -12.45 19.91
C ASN A 161 5.86 -12.11 18.42
N PHE A 162 6.56 -11.06 17.97
CA PHE A 162 6.42 -10.53 16.62
C PHE A 162 7.03 -11.48 15.57
N CYS A 163 8.34 -11.67 15.55
CA CYS A 163 9.02 -12.63 14.68
C CYS A 163 10.37 -13.03 15.25
N LEU A 164 10.97 -14.11 14.74
CA LEU A 164 12.36 -14.44 15.06
C LEU A 164 13.28 -13.38 14.44
N LEU A 165 13.98 -12.60 15.26
CA LEU A 165 14.70 -11.43 14.80
C LEU A 165 15.86 -11.77 13.86
N ASP A 166 16.63 -12.82 14.15
CA ASP A 166 17.82 -13.20 13.37
C ASP A 166 17.52 -13.48 11.89
N ALA A 167 16.31 -13.99 11.58
CA ALA A 167 15.87 -14.23 10.21
C ALA A 167 15.66 -12.94 9.40
N GLU A 168 15.39 -11.83 10.09
CA GLU A 168 15.06 -10.53 9.50
C GLU A 168 16.22 -9.54 9.50
N ILE A 169 17.34 -9.87 10.15
CA ILE A 169 18.56 -9.05 10.11
C ILE A 169 19.20 -9.11 8.72
N ASP A 170 19.56 -7.94 8.20
CA ASP A 170 20.53 -7.80 7.13
C ASP A 170 21.94 -7.91 7.73
N HIS A 171 22.55 -9.09 7.62
CA HIS A 171 23.90 -9.32 8.15
C HIS A 171 24.99 -8.58 7.37
N ALA A 172 24.75 -8.22 6.11
CA ALA A 172 25.72 -7.49 5.31
C ALA A 172 25.77 -6.01 5.73
N ALA A 173 24.59 -5.41 5.93
CA ALA A 173 24.45 -4.03 6.40
C ALA A 173 24.51 -3.88 7.94
N ASP A 174 24.48 -5.00 8.68
CA ASP A 174 24.34 -5.03 10.14
C ASP A 174 23.14 -4.20 10.63
N SER A 175 22.00 -4.39 9.99
CA SER A 175 20.81 -3.59 10.26
C SER A 175 19.52 -4.40 10.24
N VAL A 176 18.48 -3.85 10.84
CA VAL A 176 17.10 -4.35 10.72
C VAL A 176 16.16 -3.17 10.51
N THR A 177 15.18 -3.34 9.64
CA THR A 177 14.13 -2.33 9.40
C THR A 177 12.87 -2.70 10.16
N VAL A 178 12.32 -1.78 10.93
CA VAL A 178 11.02 -1.92 11.59
C VAL A 178 10.09 -0.90 10.95
N GLY A 179 8.85 -1.27 10.66
CA GLY A 179 7.95 -0.34 9.99
C GLY A 179 6.48 -0.65 10.14
N VAL A 180 5.68 0.25 9.60
CA VAL A 180 4.22 0.18 9.59
C VAL A 180 3.70 0.61 8.22
N ASP A 181 2.81 -0.19 7.66
CA ASP A 181 1.96 0.17 6.53
C ASP A 181 0.58 0.54 7.06
N ILE A 182 0.27 1.83 7.09
CA ILE A 182 -1.05 2.36 7.43
C ILE A 182 -1.98 2.07 6.27
N VAL A 183 -3.08 1.38 6.55
CA VAL A 183 -4.07 0.94 5.55
C VAL A 183 -5.21 1.94 5.49
N ASP A 184 -5.79 2.25 6.65
CA ASP A 184 -6.87 3.21 6.76
C ASP A 184 -6.82 3.97 8.08
N VAL A 185 -7.37 5.18 8.07
CA VAL A 185 -7.45 6.06 9.22
C VAL A 185 -8.83 6.68 9.24
N SER A 186 -9.52 6.52 10.37
CA SER A 186 -10.71 7.29 10.69
C SER A 186 -10.51 8.04 12.00
N ARG A 187 -11.11 9.23 12.09
CA ARG A 187 -11.17 10.00 13.34
C ARG A 187 -12.59 10.08 13.82
N VAL A 188 -12.74 9.97 15.13
CA VAL A 188 -14.02 10.19 15.82
C VAL A 188 -13.97 11.59 16.43
N TYR A 189 -14.90 12.44 15.99
CA TYR A 189 -15.09 13.76 16.57
C TYR A 189 -16.35 13.76 17.41
N GLU A 190 -16.26 14.25 18.64
CA GLU A 190 -17.44 14.53 19.46
C GLU A 190 -17.89 15.98 19.25
N ILE A 191 -19.14 16.15 18.82
CA ILE A 191 -19.79 17.46 18.65
C ILE A 191 -20.83 17.62 19.76
N GLY A 192 -20.84 18.78 20.41
CA GLY A 192 -21.86 19.13 21.41
C GLY A 192 -21.76 18.35 22.71
N ARG A 193 -20.65 18.47 23.46
CA ARG A 193 -20.44 17.80 24.77
C ARG A 193 -20.70 16.28 24.76
N GLY A 194 -20.36 15.59 23.67
CA GLY A 194 -20.51 14.14 23.55
C GLY A 194 -21.86 13.64 23.05
N GLU A 195 -22.78 14.53 22.64
CA GLU A 195 -24.09 14.14 22.12
C GLU A 195 -24.03 13.50 20.73
N ILE A 196 -23.03 13.84 19.92
CA ILE A 196 -22.88 13.31 18.54
C ILE A 196 -21.44 12.88 18.28
N LYS A 197 -21.23 11.62 17.89
CA LYS A 197 -19.96 11.08 17.38
C LYS A 197 -19.97 11.07 15.86
N VAL A 198 -19.07 11.83 15.23
CA VAL A 198 -18.89 11.86 13.78
C VAL A 198 -17.64 11.06 13.42
N HIS A 199 -17.83 9.97 12.67
CA HIS A 199 -16.75 9.18 12.09
C HIS A 199 -16.42 9.74 10.70
N ARG A 200 -15.17 10.19 10.51
CA ARG A 200 -14.72 10.71 9.22
C ARG A 200 -13.57 9.87 8.68
N LEU A 201 -13.78 9.25 7.52
CA LEU A 201 -12.70 8.71 6.69
C LEU A 201 -11.96 9.86 6.02
N SER A 202 -10.65 9.72 5.88
CA SER A 202 -9.88 10.67 5.08
C SER A 202 -10.33 10.60 3.62
N LEU A 203 -10.60 11.76 2.99
CA LEU A 203 -10.94 11.81 1.55
C LEU A 203 -9.83 11.15 0.71
N ASN A 204 -8.58 11.30 1.15
CA ASN A 204 -7.44 10.66 0.49
C ASN A 204 -7.49 9.14 0.59
N SER A 205 -7.94 8.57 1.72
CA SER A 205 -8.16 7.12 1.84
C SER A 205 -9.21 6.64 0.85
N LEU A 206 -10.34 7.36 0.74
CA LEU A 206 -11.41 7.02 -0.19
C LEU A 206 -10.94 7.09 -1.65
N VAL A 207 -10.38 8.23 -2.08
CA VAL A 207 -9.93 8.42 -3.46
C VAL A 207 -8.86 7.39 -3.83
N ARG A 208 -7.87 7.17 -2.97
CA ARG A 208 -6.79 6.21 -3.24
C ARG A 208 -7.30 4.78 -3.38
N ARG A 209 -8.23 4.37 -2.52
CA ARG A 209 -8.82 3.03 -2.61
C ARG A 209 -9.44 2.79 -3.98
N GLU A 210 -10.19 3.76 -4.47
CA GLU A 210 -10.80 3.70 -5.81
C GLU A 210 -9.74 3.74 -6.91
N VAL A 211 -8.68 4.55 -6.77
CA VAL A 211 -7.55 4.57 -7.72
C VAL A 211 -6.85 3.21 -7.79
N LEU A 212 -6.51 2.61 -6.65
CA LEU A 212 -5.84 1.30 -6.60
C LEU A 212 -6.69 0.19 -7.23
N VAL A 213 -8.02 0.24 -7.02
CA VAL A 213 -8.97 -0.68 -7.64
C VAL A 213 -8.95 -0.54 -9.16
N VAL A 214 -8.91 0.69 -9.68
CA VAL A 214 -8.84 0.95 -11.12
C VAL A 214 -7.49 0.51 -11.70
N GLU A 215 -6.38 0.89 -11.07
CA GLU A 215 -5.01 0.56 -11.51
C GLU A 215 -4.75 -0.94 -11.54
N ASN A 216 -5.25 -1.68 -10.53
CA ASN A 216 -5.02 -3.11 -10.38
C ASN A 216 -6.20 -3.97 -10.86
N ARG A 217 -7.14 -3.38 -11.61
CA ARG A 217 -8.32 -4.06 -12.12
C ARG A 217 -7.98 -5.26 -13.01
N ASP A 218 -6.94 -5.11 -13.83
CA ASP A 218 -6.55 -6.12 -14.82
C ASP A 218 -5.50 -7.11 -14.30
N VAL A 219 -5.05 -6.95 -13.04
CA VAL A 219 -4.15 -7.90 -12.37
C VAL A 219 -4.87 -9.23 -12.21
N SER A 220 -4.34 -10.26 -12.88
CA SER A 220 -4.88 -11.63 -12.87
C SER A 220 -3.92 -12.64 -12.24
N LEU A 221 -2.67 -12.25 -11.98
CA LEU A 221 -1.69 -13.07 -11.27
C LEU A 221 -1.02 -12.23 -10.18
N VAL A 222 -0.96 -12.75 -8.96
CA VAL A 222 -0.23 -12.16 -7.84
C VAL A 222 0.85 -13.13 -7.39
N GLU A 223 2.09 -12.66 -7.31
CA GLU A 223 3.25 -13.43 -6.91
C GLU A 223 3.94 -12.76 -5.72
N TRP A 224 4.08 -13.48 -4.62
CA TRP A 224 4.82 -13.05 -3.44
C TRP A 224 6.06 -13.91 -3.27
N LYS A 225 7.23 -13.28 -3.39
CA LYS A 225 8.51 -13.96 -3.20
C LYS A 225 8.93 -13.87 -1.73
N ILE A 226 9.09 -15.03 -1.10
CA ILE A 226 9.61 -15.17 0.25
C ILE A 226 11.06 -15.62 0.15
N SER A 227 11.98 -14.75 0.57
CA SER A 227 13.43 -15.03 0.58
C SER A 227 13.87 -15.60 1.92
N LYS A 228 15.04 -16.24 1.93
CA LYS A 228 15.65 -16.90 3.10
C LYS A 228 14.72 -17.98 3.69
N ILE A 229 14.04 -18.75 2.83
CA ILE A 229 12.95 -19.65 3.26
C ILE A 229 13.49 -20.78 4.17
N SER A 230 14.71 -21.24 3.97
CA SER A 230 15.33 -22.26 4.83
C SER A 230 15.45 -21.80 6.29
N ARG A 231 15.83 -20.53 6.52
CA ARG A 231 15.89 -19.96 7.88
C ARG A 231 14.51 -19.82 8.50
N ARG A 232 13.53 -19.34 7.71
CA ARG A 232 12.15 -19.20 8.16
C ARG A 232 11.55 -20.56 8.53
N LEU A 233 11.89 -21.61 7.78
CA LEU A 233 11.46 -22.99 8.07
C LEU A 233 12.04 -23.54 9.36
N ALA A 234 13.33 -23.31 9.61
CA ALA A 234 13.97 -23.73 10.86
C ALA A 234 13.42 -22.98 12.08
N ALA A 235 13.02 -21.72 11.88
CA ALA A 235 12.53 -20.82 12.92
C ALA A 235 11.05 -20.98 13.26
N ALA A 236 10.21 -21.27 12.25
CA ALA A 236 8.77 -21.24 12.38
C ALA A 236 8.24 -22.61 12.84
N PRO A 237 7.67 -22.76 14.05
CA PRO A 237 6.99 -24.00 14.41
C PRO A 237 5.75 -24.23 13.51
N ARG A 238 5.23 -25.46 13.48
CA ARG A 238 3.90 -25.72 12.89
C ARG A 238 2.87 -24.78 13.51
N GLY A 239 1.99 -24.22 12.70
CA GLY A 239 1.01 -23.22 13.12
C GLY A 239 1.51 -21.78 13.04
N ALA A 240 2.81 -21.54 12.84
CA ALA A 240 3.31 -20.20 12.55
C ALA A 240 3.09 -19.84 11.07
N SER A 241 2.50 -18.68 10.83
CA SER A 241 2.24 -18.13 9.50
C SER A 241 3.19 -16.99 9.15
N LEU A 242 3.32 -16.77 7.85
CA LEU A 242 3.88 -15.59 7.22
C LEU A 242 2.75 -14.88 6.47
N TYR A 243 2.75 -13.55 6.50
CA TYR A 243 1.77 -12.73 5.79
C TYR A 243 2.46 -11.96 4.66
N SER A 244 1.77 -11.82 3.52
CA SER A 244 2.23 -10.90 2.47
C SER A 244 2.01 -9.46 2.91
N PRO A 245 2.54 -8.47 2.17
CA PRO A 245 1.96 -7.14 2.17
C PRO A 245 0.48 -7.22 1.75
N ILE A 246 -0.34 -6.28 2.22
CA ILE A 246 -1.69 -6.09 1.68
C ILE A 246 -1.59 -5.66 0.22
N PHE A 247 -2.47 -6.19 -0.63
CA PHE A 247 -2.50 -5.86 -2.05
C PHE A 247 -3.91 -5.65 -2.59
N THR A 248 -3.98 -5.04 -3.77
CA THR A 248 -5.21 -4.90 -4.57
C THR A 248 -5.01 -5.63 -5.89
N ALA A 249 -5.96 -6.47 -6.28
CA ALA A 249 -5.93 -7.20 -7.55
C ALA A 249 -7.34 -7.54 -8.03
N ALA A 250 -7.54 -7.67 -9.35
CA ALA A 250 -8.85 -7.90 -9.96
C ALA A 250 -9.95 -6.91 -9.50
N GLY A 251 -9.55 -5.67 -9.15
CA GLY A 251 -10.45 -4.64 -8.63
C GLY A 251 -10.93 -4.87 -7.19
N ILE A 252 -10.26 -5.76 -6.44
CA ILE A 252 -10.57 -6.07 -5.05
C ILE A 252 -9.42 -5.56 -4.19
N HIS A 253 -9.71 -4.67 -3.25
CA HIS A 253 -8.74 -4.11 -2.32
C HIS A 253 -8.61 -4.96 -1.05
N ASP A 254 -7.63 -4.62 -0.20
CA ASP A 254 -7.37 -5.24 1.10
C ASP A 254 -7.24 -6.78 1.08
N MET A 255 -6.65 -7.32 0.01
CA MET A 255 -6.34 -8.74 -0.09
C MET A 255 -5.02 -9.06 0.61
N LEU A 256 -4.90 -10.28 1.15
CA LEU A 256 -3.70 -10.73 1.87
C LEU A 256 -3.48 -12.24 1.70
N LEU A 257 -2.24 -12.66 1.46
CA LEU A 257 -1.85 -14.07 1.52
C LEU A 257 -1.36 -14.41 2.92
N GLU A 258 -1.81 -15.57 3.41
CA GLU A 258 -1.39 -16.14 4.68
C GLU A 258 -0.81 -17.54 4.41
N PHE A 259 0.49 -17.68 4.63
CA PHE A 259 1.26 -18.87 4.27
C PHE A 259 1.85 -19.52 5.51
N TYR A 260 1.60 -20.82 5.69
CA TYR A 260 2.14 -21.61 6.80
C TYR A 260 3.21 -22.56 6.25
N PRO A 261 4.50 -22.20 6.33
CA PRO A 261 5.57 -22.98 5.72
C PRO A 261 5.67 -24.40 6.31
N ASN A 262 5.46 -24.56 7.62
CA ASN A 262 5.47 -25.87 8.31
C ASN A 262 4.06 -26.44 8.56
N GLY A 263 3.08 -25.98 7.79
CA GLY A 263 1.68 -26.30 7.97
C GLY A 263 1.03 -25.50 9.10
N ASN A 264 -0.30 -25.42 9.09
CA ASN A 264 -1.07 -24.82 10.18
C ASN A 264 -1.37 -25.85 11.28
N ALA A 265 -2.09 -25.42 12.32
CA ALA A 265 -2.44 -26.29 13.45
C ALA A 265 -3.28 -27.53 13.05
N ASN A 266 -3.94 -27.50 11.89
CA ASN A 266 -4.79 -28.59 11.39
C ASN A 266 -4.08 -29.48 10.37
N THR A 267 -2.87 -29.13 9.93
CA THR A 267 -2.06 -29.93 9.00
C THR A 267 -1.59 -31.22 9.70
N LYS A 268 -1.97 -32.37 9.14
CA LYS A 268 -1.60 -33.69 9.68
C LYS A 268 -0.33 -34.25 9.04
N LYS A 269 -0.08 -33.88 7.78
CA LYS A 269 1.08 -34.34 7.01
C LYS A 269 2.33 -33.51 7.33
N ASP A 270 3.40 -34.18 7.71
CA ASP A 270 4.71 -33.55 7.89
C ASP A 270 5.28 -33.11 6.53
N GLY A 271 5.99 -31.97 6.52
CA GLY A 271 6.56 -31.39 5.31
C GLY A 271 5.57 -30.67 4.39
N TYR A 272 4.26 -30.68 4.72
CA TYR A 272 3.24 -29.97 3.94
C TYR A 272 3.05 -28.54 4.43
N CYS A 273 2.96 -27.60 3.48
CA CYS A 273 2.59 -26.22 3.77
C CYS A 273 1.07 -26.00 3.70
N SER A 274 0.61 -24.90 4.28
CA SER A 274 -0.76 -24.40 4.08
C SER A 274 -0.75 -23.04 3.41
N LEU A 275 -1.77 -22.76 2.60
CA LEU A 275 -1.93 -21.46 1.95
C LEU A 275 -3.38 -21.00 2.04
N TYR A 276 -3.57 -19.78 2.51
CA TYR A 276 -4.86 -19.11 2.65
C TYR A 276 -4.83 -17.73 2.01
N LEU A 277 -5.98 -17.35 1.49
CA LEU A 277 -6.28 -16.01 1.02
C LEU A 277 -7.25 -15.35 1.99
N ARG A 278 -7.01 -14.10 2.35
CA ARG A 278 -7.97 -13.23 3.03
C ARG A 278 -8.41 -12.14 2.06
N CYS A 279 -9.71 -11.85 2.08
CA CYS A 279 -10.34 -10.79 1.31
C CYS A 279 -11.39 -10.09 2.18
N PRO A 280 -11.83 -8.88 1.80
CA PRO A 280 -12.95 -8.21 2.44
C PRO A 280 -14.22 -9.06 2.48
N GLU A 281 -15.00 -8.89 3.54
CA GLU A 281 -16.33 -9.49 3.65
C GLU A 281 -17.23 -9.08 2.47
N GLY A 282 -18.08 -9.99 2.02
CA GLY A 282 -18.93 -9.83 0.85
C GLY A 282 -18.25 -10.19 -0.48
N THR A 283 -16.94 -10.44 -0.47
CA THR A 283 -16.19 -10.80 -1.68
C THR A 283 -16.49 -12.22 -2.15
N GLN A 284 -16.69 -12.39 -3.46
CA GLN A 284 -16.74 -13.71 -4.10
C GLN A 284 -15.79 -13.75 -5.29
N ILE A 285 -14.88 -14.73 -5.30
CA ILE A 285 -13.84 -14.83 -6.32
C ILE A 285 -13.59 -16.28 -6.71
N VAL A 286 -13.08 -16.48 -7.92
CA VAL A 286 -12.56 -17.76 -8.40
C VAL A 286 -11.05 -17.65 -8.51
N VAL A 287 -10.34 -18.46 -7.73
CA VAL A 287 -8.89 -18.38 -7.59
C VAL A 287 -8.20 -19.72 -7.84
N THR A 288 -6.99 -19.66 -8.37
CA THR A 288 -6.04 -20.77 -8.33
C THR A 288 -4.88 -20.38 -7.43
N LEU A 289 -4.71 -21.11 -6.33
CA LEU A 289 -3.62 -20.88 -5.38
C LEU A 289 -2.31 -21.47 -5.91
N ILE A 290 -1.16 -20.86 -5.57
CA ILE A 290 0.16 -21.18 -6.11
C ILE A 290 1.19 -21.26 -4.98
N VAL A 291 2.00 -22.32 -4.96
CA VAL A 291 3.21 -22.45 -4.13
C VAL A 291 4.31 -23.09 -4.99
N GLY A 292 5.35 -22.33 -5.30
CA GLY A 292 6.39 -22.71 -6.26
C GLY A 292 5.80 -23.05 -7.63
N SER A 293 6.02 -24.28 -8.07
CA SER A 293 5.46 -24.80 -9.32
C SER A 293 4.05 -25.40 -9.15
N TYR A 294 3.67 -25.73 -7.91
CA TYR A 294 2.40 -26.39 -7.61
C TYR A 294 1.23 -25.40 -7.65
N ARG A 295 0.13 -25.83 -8.26
CA ARG A 295 -1.09 -25.03 -8.45
C ARG A 295 -2.33 -25.82 -8.05
N LYS A 296 -3.29 -25.16 -7.40
CA LYS A 296 -4.58 -25.76 -7.08
C LYS A 296 -5.73 -24.79 -7.25
N GLY A 297 -6.62 -25.16 -8.16
CA GLY A 297 -7.78 -24.36 -8.56
C GLY A 297 -8.29 -24.79 -9.94
N PRO A 298 -9.32 -24.11 -10.46
CA PRO A 298 -10.01 -22.97 -9.85
C PRO A 298 -10.87 -23.38 -8.64
N ILE A 299 -10.85 -22.58 -7.57
CA ILE A 299 -11.69 -22.70 -6.37
C ILE A 299 -12.55 -21.46 -6.27
N MET A 300 -13.88 -21.64 -6.14
CA MET A 300 -14.77 -20.54 -5.78
C MET A 300 -14.70 -20.29 -4.28
N ALA A 301 -14.24 -19.11 -3.88
CA ALA A 301 -14.17 -18.67 -2.50
C ALA A 301 -15.19 -17.56 -2.26
N LYS A 302 -15.97 -17.70 -1.19
CA LYS A 302 -16.90 -16.67 -0.69
C LYS A 302 -16.44 -16.24 0.68
N PHE A 303 -16.25 -14.94 0.87
CA PHE A 303 -15.76 -14.34 2.11
C PHE A 303 -16.93 -13.71 2.85
N ASP A 304 -17.41 -14.41 3.87
CA ASP A 304 -18.54 -14.07 4.73
C ASP A 304 -18.10 -13.50 6.09
N GLY A 305 -16.81 -13.20 6.23
CA GLY A 305 -16.21 -12.61 7.42
C GLY A 305 -14.69 -12.53 7.28
N SER A 306 -13.99 -12.33 8.39
CA SER A 306 -12.53 -12.10 8.43
C SER A 306 -11.66 -13.36 8.27
N ALA A 307 -12.27 -14.55 8.26
CA ALA A 307 -11.55 -15.82 8.16
C ALA A 307 -10.99 -16.05 6.75
N GLY A 308 -9.71 -16.38 6.66
CA GLY A 308 -9.08 -16.77 5.41
C GLY A 308 -9.66 -18.05 4.82
N LYS A 309 -9.72 -18.12 3.49
CA LYS A 309 -10.15 -19.32 2.74
C LYS A 309 -8.94 -19.89 2.02
N GLY A 310 -8.73 -21.19 2.15
CA GLY A 310 -7.49 -21.82 1.70
C GLY A 310 -7.44 -23.31 1.98
N LEU A 311 -6.23 -23.86 1.98
CA LEU A 311 -6.00 -25.29 2.07
C LEU A 311 -4.93 -25.59 3.14
N PRO A 312 -5.25 -26.39 4.18
CA PRO A 312 -4.32 -26.73 5.27
C PRO A 312 -3.19 -27.67 4.83
N GLU A 313 -3.43 -28.52 3.83
CA GLU A 313 -2.47 -29.48 3.30
C GLU A 313 -2.31 -29.22 1.81
N PHE A 314 -1.62 -28.13 1.46
CA PHE A 314 -1.57 -27.63 0.10
C PHE A 314 -0.66 -28.49 -0.79
N CYS A 315 0.62 -28.55 -0.47
CA CYS A 315 1.62 -29.38 -1.14
C CYS A 315 2.81 -29.65 -0.21
N GLU A 316 3.64 -30.63 -0.58
CA GLU A 316 4.94 -30.85 0.05
C GLU A 316 5.89 -29.71 -0.30
N LEU A 317 6.42 -29.03 0.72
CA LEU A 317 7.09 -27.75 0.52
C LEU A 317 8.50 -27.90 -0.08
N ALA A 318 9.22 -28.96 0.29
CA ALA A 318 10.61 -29.17 -0.11
C ALA A 318 10.82 -29.22 -1.63
N GLU A 319 9.81 -29.70 -2.37
CA GLU A 319 9.82 -29.78 -3.83
C GLU A 319 9.54 -28.43 -4.51
N GLN A 320 9.01 -27.45 -3.77
CA GLN A 320 8.57 -26.16 -4.31
C GLN A 320 9.56 -25.02 -4.05
N ILE A 321 10.58 -25.26 -3.22
CA ILE A 321 11.61 -24.27 -2.89
C ILE A 321 12.60 -24.14 -4.05
N ASN A 322 12.88 -22.90 -4.46
CA ASN A 322 14.03 -22.58 -5.28
C ASN A 322 15.29 -22.63 -4.39
N LYS A 323 16.08 -23.70 -4.56
CA LYS A 323 17.28 -23.95 -3.75
C LYS A 323 18.42 -23.00 -4.05
N ASP A 324 18.52 -22.51 -5.28
CA ASP A 324 19.62 -21.63 -5.70
C ASP A 324 19.48 -20.24 -5.08
N GLU A 325 18.25 -19.77 -4.93
CA GLU A 325 17.95 -18.44 -4.36
C GLU A 325 17.52 -18.48 -2.89
N ASP A 326 17.46 -19.67 -2.27
CA ASP A 326 16.85 -19.90 -0.95
C ASP A 326 15.50 -19.17 -0.81
N SER A 327 14.62 -19.37 -1.78
CA SER A 327 13.36 -18.64 -1.85
C SER A 327 12.20 -19.49 -2.33
N ILE A 328 10.98 -19.01 -2.10
CA ILE A 328 9.77 -19.60 -2.63
C ILE A 328 8.80 -18.52 -3.11
N VAL A 329 8.09 -18.80 -4.19
CA VAL A 329 6.99 -17.95 -4.67
C VAL A 329 5.67 -18.53 -4.19
N VAL A 330 4.89 -17.70 -3.51
CA VAL A 330 3.52 -18.00 -3.08
C VAL A 330 2.60 -17.03 -3.79
N GLY A 331 1.43 -17.46 -4.24
CA GLY A 331 0.61 -16.58 -5.05
C GLY A 331 -0.79 -17.07 -5.33
N LEU A 332 -1.46 -16.33 -6.19
CA LEU A 332 -2.77 -16.69 -6.69
C LEU A 332 -2.97 -16.18 -8.12
N GLU A 333 -3.79 -16.90 -8.86
CA GLU A 333 -4.32 -16.47 -10.14
C GLU A 333 -5.82 -16.22 -10.00
N LEU A 334 -6.26 -15.02 -10.38
CA LEU A 334 -7.64 -14.55 -10.32
C LEU A 334 -8.30 -14.75 -11.67
N LYS A 335 -9.47 -15.38 -11.67
CA LYS A 335 -10.31 -15.39 -12.87
C LYS A 335 -11.12 -14.08 -12.89
N ASN A 336 -10.68 -13.12 -13.70
CA ASN A 336 -11.44 -11.89 -13.92
C ASN A 336 -12.82 -12.24 -14.51
N ALA A 337 -13.89 -11.77 -13.87
CA ALA A 337 -15.26 -11.89 -14.36
C ALA A 337 -15.59 -10.81 -15.42
N ALA A 338 -14.64 -10.49 -16.31
CA ALA A 338 -14.95 -9.65 -17.46
C ALA A 338 -15.74 -10.49 -18.47
N PRO A 339 -17.00 -10.18 -18.76
CA PRO A 339 -17.70 -10.84 -19.85
C PRO A 339 -17.11 -10.31 -21.16
N GLY A 340 -16.50 -11.19 -21.96
CA GLY A 340 -16.36 -10.94 -23.40
C GLY A 340 -14.98 -10.88 -24.04
N THR A 341 -13.91 -11.43 -23.44
CA THR A 341 -12.67 -11.68 -24.21
C THR A 341 -12.09 -13.06 -23.91
N ASP A 342 -12.65 -14.08 -24.56
CA ASP A 342 -11.91 -15.31 -24.84
C ASP A 342 -10.84 -14.98 -25.89
N GLY A 343 -9.59 -14.92 -25.46
CA GLY A 343 -8.47 -14.73 -26.37
C GLY A 343 -7.21 -14.24 -25.68
N GLY A 344 -6.37 -15.17 -25.19
CA GLY A 344 -4.92 -14.98 -25.07
C GLY A 344 -4.41 -13.72 -24.37
N SER A 345 -5.17 -13.11 -23.46
CA SER A 345 -4.72 -11.91 -22.74
C SER A 345 -3.45 -12.22 -21.95
N LYS A 346 -2.39 -11.44 -22.19
CA LYS A 346 -1.19 -11.44 -21.36
C LYS A 346 -1.63 -11.32 -19.90
N LYS A 347 -1.23 -12.26 -19.06
CA LYS A 347 -1.48 -12.19 -17.62
C LYS A 347 -0.76 -10.95 -17.06
N THR A 348 -1.52 -9.99 -16.56
CA THR A 348 -0.95 -8.88 -15.79
C THR A 348 -0.56 -9.41 -14.41
N VAL A 349 0.73 -9.28 -14.09
CA VAL A 349 1.33 -9.84 -12.88
C VAL A 349 1.62 -8.73 -11.89
N LEU A 350 1.11 -8.86 -10.67
CA LEU A 350 1.52 -8.05 -9.53
C LEU A 350 2.55 -8.84 -8.71
N ARG A 351 3.75 -8.29 -8.57
CA ARG A 351 4.81 -8.89 -7.73
C ARG A 351 4.85 -8.18 -6.40
N LEU A 352 4.60 -8.92 -5.33
CA LEU A 352 4.74 -8.47 -3.96
C LEU A 352 6.19 -8.69 -3.55
N GLU A 353 6.94 -7.61 -3.49
CA GLU A 353 8.31 -7.62 -2.98
C GLU A 353 8.30 -7.39 -1.47
N SER A 354 9.09 -8.20 -0.77
CA SER A 354 9.41 -7.95 0.62
C SER A 354 10.61 -7.01 0.62
N GLY A 355 10.38 -5.70 0.83
CA GLY A 355 11.42 -4.69 1.06
C GLY A 355 12.40 -4.48 -0.09
N GLN A 356 12.06 -3.61 -1.04
CA GLN A 356 13.08 -2.80 -1.72
C GLN A 356 13.02 -1.38 -1.14
N SER A 357 14.11 -0.97 -0.50
CA SER A 357 14.41 0.45 -0.32
C SER A 357 14.45 1.07 -1.72
N PHE A 358 13.56 2.03 -2.00
CA PHE A 358 13.75 2.94 -3.13
C PHE A 358 15.05 3.71 -2.87
N GLN A 359 16.15 3.29 -3.48
CA GLN A 359 17.28 4.18 -3.68
C GLN A 359 16.82 5.24 -4.69
N GLN A 360 16.64 6.48 -4.23
CA GLN A 360 16.65 7.65 -5.11
C GLN A 360 18.06 7.92 -5.60
#